data_AF-A0A1G1XJU7-F1
#
_entry.id   AF-A0A1G1XJU7-F1
#
_cell.length_a   1.000
_cell.length_b   1.000
_cell.length_c   1.000
_cell.angle_alpha   90.00
_cell.angle_beta   90.00
_cell.angle_gamma   90.00
#
_symmetry.space_group_name_H-M   'P 1'
#
loop_
_entity.id
_entity.type
_entity.pdbx_description
1 polymer ?
#
loop_
_entity_poly.entity_id
_entity_poly.type
_entity_poly.pdbx_seq_one_letter_code
_entity_poly.pdbx_strand_id
1 'polypeptide(L)'
;MESERKEKIFVPSDYFFWFLVGVIACFAIFSFFTLKTWQVFAFVFVLGIVFAVSRKPLAVSFLCGFLFGFLRVLFWSGDIFSIGFSQDFLNFLGFIRNEFSLALTRLFPEPVAGFSQGIILGGKDIKFSKEFWQALKITSTAHLIAVSGYNITLISRYISRFLVWITLHRKLIWIFAGFGVIVFVIFVGAPASAVRAGVLSILMLIAQRFGREGNPKIALTFALALMSFFDPLALKNDLGLQLSFLASFGIFYVAPSLTRWASPTRRHDLDTEQKQNSFAQTVFETLSAQIMVLPLILYKFGTLSLVGILANFILVPWIWLAMGFSFFSGLAMIVFEPLGRVIGFFSYPFLNFFVKVIEFFAGLPMAGLSGIYISPLLLTVCYLGIFWFIYRIHKIKNRDSF
;
A
#
# COMPACT_ATOMS: atom_id res chain seq x y z
N MET A 1 -31.02 28.26 -29.72
CA MET A 1 -31.08 26.79 -29.87
C MET A 1 -29.88 26.36 -30.69
N GLU A 2 -28.71 26.27 -30.06
CA GLU A 2 -27.48 25.62 -30.58
C GLU A 2 -26.34 26.07 -29.66
N SER A 3 -26.21 25.40 -28.52
CA SER A 3 -24.92 25.36 -27.83
C SER A 3 -24.69 23.90 -27.47
N GLU A 4 -24.03 23.25 -28.41
CA GLU A 4 -23.34 21.97 -28.32
C GLU A 4 -23.27 21.41 -26.90
N ARG A 5 -24.20 20.49 -26.66
CA ARG A 5 -24.06 19.45 -25.66
C ARG A 5 -22.85 18.60 -26.09
N LYS A 6 -21.64 19.04 -25.74
CA LYS A 6 -20.45 18.18 -25.71
C LYS A 6 -20.71 17.12 -24.64
N GLU A 7 -21.47 16.10 -24.99
CA GLU A 7 -21.42 14.81 -24.32
C GLU A 7 -19.98 14.35 -24.43
N LYS A 8 -19.19 14.65 -23.39
CA LYS A 8 -17.96 13.91 -23.13
C LYS A 8 -18.41 12.47 -23.02
N ILE A 9 -18.17 11.69 -24.07
CA ILE A 9 -18.31 10.23 -24.09
C ILE A 9 -17.38 9.72 -23.01
N PHE A 10 -17.90 9.62 -21.78
CA PHE A 10 -17.13 9.27 -20.61
C PHE A 10 -17.56 7.86 -20.25
N VAL A 11 -16.61 6.92 -20.35
CA VAL A 11 -16.84 5.54 -19.91
C VAL A 11 -17.27 5.57 -18.45
N PRO A 12 -18.46 5.04 -18.10
CA PRO A 12 -18.90 5.03 -16.72
C PRO A 12 -17.89 4.29 -15.84
N SER A 13 -17.65 4.80 -14.64
CA SER A 13 -16.57 4.35 -13.74
C SER A 13 -16.60 2.85 -13.46
N ASP A 14 -17.79 2.26 -13.51
CA ASP A 14 -18.00 0.84 -13.25
C ASP A 14 -17.45 -0.05 -14.36
N TYR A 15 -17.56 0.36 -15.63
CA TYR A 15 -16.97 -0.39 -16.74
C TYR A 15 -15.45 -0.39 -16.61
N PHE A 16 -14.85 0.77 -16.37
CA PHE A 16 -13.40 0.85 -16.18
C PHE A 16 -12.92 0.00 -14.99
N PHE A 17 -13.67 -0.02 -13.89
CA PHE A 17 -13.38 -0.90 -12.75
C PHE A 17 -13.40 -2.38 -13.16
N TRP A 18 -14.46 -2.85 -13.82
CA TRP A 18 -14.55 -4.26 -14.24
C TRP A 18 -13.50 -4.65 -15.28
N PHE A 19 -13.13 -3.74 -16.18
CA PHE A 19 -11.99 -3.90 -17.07
C PHE A 19 -10.70 -4.17 -16.29
N LEU A 20 -10.37 -3.34 -15.30
CA LEU A 20 -9.18 -3.53 -14.47
C LEU A 20 -9.21 -4.84 -13.68
N VAL A 21 -10.38 -5.22 -13.15
CA VAL A 21 -10.58 -6.51 -12.48
C VAL A 21 -10.30 -7.68 -13.44
N GLY A 22 -10.71 -7.57 -14.71
CA GLY A 22 -10.38 -8.53 -15.76
C GLY A 22 -8.87 -8.67 -16.00
N VAL A 23 -8.17 -7.54 -16.11
CA VAL A 23 -6.70 -7.51 -16.28
C VAL A 23 -6.00 -8.22 -15.11
N ILE A 24 -6.37 -7.88 -13.88
CA ILE A 24 -5.78 -8.47 -12.66
C ILE A 24 -6.08 -9.97 -12.59
N ALA A 25 -7.31 -10.39 -12.88
CA ALA A 25 -7.70 -11.79 -12.87
C ALA A 25 -6.85 -12.61 -13.85
N CYS A 26 -6.57 -12.06 -15.03
CA CYS A 26 -5.67 -12.69 -15.99
C CYS A 26 -4.26 -12.85 -15.41
N PHE A 27 -3.64 -11.77 -14.92
CA PHE A 27 -2.29 -11.86 -14.35
C PHE A 27 -2.22 -12.81 -13.15
N ALA A 28 -3.24 -12.84 -12.29
CA ALA A 28 -3.31 -13.77 -11.17
C ALA A 28 -3.31 -15.23 -11.67
N ILE A 29 -4.18 -15.59 -12.63
CA ILE A 29 -4.25 -16.95 -13.17
C ILE A 29 -2.91 -17.36 -13.77
N PHE A 30 -2.33 -16.53 -14.63
CA PHE A 30 -1.07 -16.86 -15.31
C PHE A 30 0.16 -16.84 -14.39
N SER A 31 0.10 -16.15 -13.25
CA SER A 31 1.19 -16.15 -12.27
C SER A 31 1.19 -17.40 -11.40
N PHE A 32 0.00 -17.89 -11.03
CA PHE A 32 -0.14 -19.08 -10.18
C PHE A 32 -0.14 -20.39 -10.97
N PHE A 33 -0.62 -20.40 -12.22
CA PHE A 33 -0.72 -21.59 -13.05
C PHE A 33 0.22 -21.52 -14.26
N THR A 34 1.06 -22.53 -14.43
CA THR A 34 1.84 -22.74 -15.65
C THR A 34 0.96 -23.34 -16.74
N LEU A 35 0.28 -22.47 -17.51
CA LEU A 35 -0.59 -22.91 -18.59
C LEU A 35 0.22 -23.32 -19.82
N LYS A 36 -0.07 -24.49 -20.39
CA LYS A 36 0.45 -24.92 -21.70
C LYS A 36 -0.21 -24.13 -22.82
N THR A 37 0.49 -23.93 -23.94
CA THR A 37 0.03 -23.13 -25.09
C THR A 37 -1.36 -23.55 -25.62
N TRP A 38 -1.71 -24.84 -25.57
CA TRP A 38 -3.04 -25.29 -25.99
C TRP A 38 -4.16 -24.90 -25.01
N GLN A 39 -3.88 -24.90 -23.70
CA GLN A 39 -4.84 -24.48 -22.66
C GLN A 39 -5.18 -23.01 -22.82
N VAL A 40 -4.18 -22.25 -23.26
CA VAL A 40 -4.29 -20.85 -23.60
C VAL A 40 -5.23 -20.61 -24.78
N PHE A 41 -5.06 -21.32 -25.90
CA PHE A 41 -5.99 -21.24 -27.05
C PHE A 41 -7.41 -21.65 -26.69
N ALA A 42 -7.57 -22.73 -25.92
CA ALA A 42 -8.88 -23.17 -25.44
C ALA A 42 -9.56 -22.11 -24.56
N PHE A 43 -8.78 -21.42 -23.71
CA PHE A 43 -9.29 -20.37 -22.84
C PHE A 43 -9.77 -19.15 -23.64
N VAL A 44 -8.98 -18.69 -24.63
CA VAL A 44 -9.37 -17.58 -25.52
C VAL A 44 -10.64 -17.92 -26.30
N PHE A 45 -10.76 -19.16 -26.78
CA PHE A 45 -11.94 -19.64 -27.48
C PHE A 45 -13.19 -19.60 -26.58
N VAL A 46 -13.09 -20.12 -25.36
CA VAL A 46 -14.18 -20.06 -24.36
C VAL A 46 -14.53 -18.61 -24.03
N LEU A 47 -13.54 -17.73 -23.87
CA LEU A 47 -13.76 -16.31 -23.61
C LEU A 47 -14.51 -15.63 -24.76
N GLY A 48 -14.17 -15.97 -26.01
CA GLY A 48 -14.85 -15.49 -27.21
C GLY A 48 -16.32 -15.92 -27.26
N ILE A 49 -16.62 -17.16 -26.87
CA ILE A 49 -18.00 -17.65 -26.75
C ILE A 49 -18.75 -16.91 -25.64
N VAL A 50 -18.15 -16.76 -24.46
CA VAL A 50 -18.77 -16.02 -23.34
C VAL A 50 -19.00 -14.56 -23.72
N PHE A 51 -18.10 -13.93 -24.48
CA PHE A 51 -18.24 -12.58 -25.00
C PHE A 51 -19.41 -12.47 -25.99
N ALA A 52 -19.54 -13.42 -26.93
CA ALA A 52 -20.63 -13.46 -27.89
C ALA A 52 -22.00 -13.68 -27.23
N VAL A 53 -22.05 -14.43 -26.11
CA VAL A 53 -23.28 -14.78 -25.41
C VAL A 53 -23.67 -13.74 -24.34
N SER A 54 -22.70 -13.07 -23.72
CA SER A 54 -22.95 -12.16 -22.61
C SER A 54 -23.54 -10.83 -23.07
N ARG A 55 -24.88 -10.72 -23.03
CA ARG A 55 -25.61 -9.46 -23.24
C ARG A 55 -25.45 -8.41 -22.12
N LYS A 56 -24.59 -8.67 -21.12
CA LYS A 56 -24.35 -7.76 -20.00
C LYS A 56 -23.09 -6.91 -20.26
N PRO A 57 -23.21 -5.58 -20.35
CA PRO A 57 -22.09 -4.72 -20.77
C PRO A 57 -20.95 -4.67 -19.72
N LEU A 58 -21.24 -4.95 -18.45
CA LEU A 58 -20.21 -5.09 -17.39
C LEU A 58 -19.33 -6.34 -17.59
N ALA A 59 -19.93 -7.47 -17.98
CA ALA A 59 -19.20 -8.70 -18.24
C ALA A 59 -18.34 -8.58 -19.51
N VAL A 60 -18.85 -7.89 -20.54
CA VAL A 60 -18.07 -7.51 -21.74
C VAL A 60 -16.83 -6.72 -21.35
N SER A 61 -16.96 -5.74 -20.45
CA SER A 61 -15.82 -4.93 -19.99
C SER A 61 -14.78 -5.77 -19.24
N PHE A 62 -15.21 -6.68 -18.35
CA PHE A 62 -14.32 -7.63 -17.68
C PHE A 62 -13.58 -8.53 -18.68
N LEU A 63 -14.28 -9.07 -19.68
CA LEU A 63 -13.69 -9.93 -20.71
C LEU A 63 -12.67 -9.17 -21.58
N CYS A 64 -12.96 -7.92 -21.96
CA CYS A 64 -12.00 -7.05 -22.66
C CYS A 64 -10.74 -6.83 -21.83
N GLY A 65 -10.88 -6.57 -20.52
CA GLY A 65 -9.76 -6.43 -19.61
C GLY A 65 -8.95 -7.72 -19.48
N PHE A 66 -9.63 -8.85 -19.36
CA PHE A 66 -8.99 -10.16 -19.32
C PHE A 66 -8.18 -10.45 -20.58
N LEU A 67 -8.77 -10.18 -21.76
CA LEU A 67 -8.10 -10.34 -23.05
C LEU A 67 -6.88 -9.42 -23.18
N PHE A 68 -6.98 -8.18 -22.71
CA PHE A 68 -5.86 -7.23 -22.70
C PHE A 68 -4.70 -7.74 -21.82
N GLY A 69 -5.00 -8.17 -20.59
CA GLY A 69 -4.00 -8.79 -19.71
C GLY A 69 -3.40 -10.05 -20.33
N PHE A 70 -4.22 -10.84 -21.02
CA PHE A 70 -3.79 -12.07 -21.68
C PHE A 70 -2.83 -11.81 -22.85
N LEU A 71 -3.15 -10.83 -23.72
CA LEU A 71 -2.23 -10.37 -24.75
C LEU A 71 -0.90 -9.91 -24.13
N ARG A 72 -0.94 -9.17 -23.02
CA ARG A 72 0.27 -8.74 -22.32
C ARG A 72 1.12 -9.91 -21.80
N VAL A 73 0.49 -10.97 -21.31
CA VAL A 73 1.19 -12.20 -20.88
C VAL A 73 1.79 -12.95 -22.07
N LEU A 74 1.08 -13.04 -23.21
CA LEU A 74 1.64 -13.67 -24.43
C LEU A 74 2.85 -12.92 -24.96
N PHE A 75 2.77 -11.59 -25.00
CA PHE A 75 3.87 -10.71 -25.38
C PHE A 75 4.80 -10.41 -24.20
N TRP A 76 4.77 -11.22 -23.14
CA TRP A 76 5.79 -11.19 -22.10
C TRP A 76 7.10 -11.77 -22.64
N SER A 77 7.73 -11.06 -23.59
CA SER A 77 9.17 -11.13 -23.77
C SER A 77 9.80 -10.26 -22.68
N GLY A 78 10.90 -10.70 -22.08
CA GLY A 78 11.48 -10.13 -20.86
C GLY A 78 11.86 -8.65 -20.88
N ASP A 79 11.74 -7.96 -22.02
CA ASP A 79 12.45 -6.70 -22.28
C ASP A 79 11.58 -5.57 -22.86
N ILE A 80 10.25 -5.57 -22.68
CA ILE A 80 9.43 -4.47 -23.25
C ILE A 80 9.52 -3.17 -22.42
N PHE A 81 9.88 -3.27 -21.15
CA PHE A 81 10.02 -2.12 -20.25
C PHE A 81 11.15 -2.33 -19.22
N SER A 82 12.34 -2.77 -19.65
CA SER A 82 13.52 -2.41 -18.88
C SER A 82 13.77 -0.92 -19.13
N ILE A 83 13.05 -0.04 -18.42
CA ILE A 83 13.62 1.25 -18.06
C ILE A 83 14.74 0.91 -17.08
N GLY A 84 15.82 0.32 -17.61
CA GLY A 84 17.07 0.20 -16.92
C GLY A 84 17.55 1.62 -16.80
N PHE A 85 17.45 2.17 -15.60
CA PHE A 85 18.26 3.33 -15.30
C PHE A 85 19.71 2.99 -15.66
N SER A 86 20.45 3.98 -16.20
CA SER A 86 21.86 3.75 -16.50
C SER A 86 22.56 3.18 -15.26
N GLN A 87 23.52 2.29 -15.47
CA GLN A 87 24.28 1.71 -14.37
C GLN A 87 24.89 2.82 -13.48
N ASP A 88 25.28 3.94 -14.10
CA ASP A 88 25.75 5.15 -13.42
C ASP A 88 24.70 5.77 -12.50
N PHE A 89 23.43 5.81 -12.93
CA PHE A 89 22.34 6.32 -12.10
C PHE A 89 22.05 5.38 -10.92
N LEU A 90 22.06 4.07 -11.13
CA LEU A 90 21.89 3.10 -10.05
C LEU A 90 23.04 3.18 -9.04
N ASN A 91 24.28 3.33 -9.52
CA ASN A 91 25.45 3.53 -8.68
C ASN A 91 25.37 4.85 -7.90
N PHE A 92 24.92 5.93 -8.54
CA PHE A 92 24.71 7.22 -7.89
C PHE A 92 23.64 7.16 -6.80
N LEU A 93 22.51 6.49 -7.05
CA LEU A 93 21.48 6.25 -6.04
C LEU A 93 22.03 5.42 -4.87
N GLY A 94 22.79 4.37 -5.18
CA GLY A 94 23.46 3.54 -4.18
C GLY A 94 24.42 4.35 -3.31
N PHE A 95 25.20 5.25 -3.92
CA PHE A 95 26.11 6.15 -3.23
C PHE A 95 25.35 7.10 -2.28
N ILE A 96 24.33 7.81 -2.78
CA ILE A 96 23.52 8.71 -1.93
C ILE A 96 22.89 7.95 -0.77
N ARG A 97 22.33 6.77 -1.05
CA ARG A 97 21.71 5.91 -0.03
C ARG A 97 22.72 5.50 1.04
N ASN A 98 23.95 5.17 0.66
CA ASN A 98 25.01 4.79 1.59
C ASN A 98 25.47 5.99 2.44
N GLU A 99 25.69 7.16 1.83
CA GLU A 99 26.03 8.39 2.55
C GLU A 99 24.93 8.77 3.56
N PHE A 100 23.67 8.66 3.16
CA PHE A 100 22.54 8.91 4.05
C PHE A 100 22.45 7.89 5.19
N SER A 101 22.72 6.62 4.92
CA SER A 101 22.80 5.59 5.95
C SER A 101 23.91 5.89 6.96
N LEU A 102 25.10 6.26 6.50
CA LEU A 102 26.24 6.62 7.34
C LEU A 102 25.95 7.87 8.18
N ALA A 103 25.28 8.88 7.61
CA ALA A 103 24.85 10.07 8.33
C ALA A 103 23.95 9.70 9.53
N LEU A 104 22.98 8.80 9.34
CA LEU A 104 22.10 8.33 10.42
C LEU A 104 22.87 7.51 11.49
N THR A 105 23.81 6.65 11.09
CA THR A 105 24.64 5.89 12.04
C THR A 105 25.51 6.80 12.91
N ARG A 106 25.95 7.95 12.37
CA ARG A 106 26.75 8.92 13.12
C ARG A 106 25.89 9.77 14.08
N LEU A 107 24.60 9.95 13.76
CA LEU A 107 23.68 10.75 14.57
C LEU A 107 23.15 10.00 15.79
N PHE A 108 22.93 8.70 15.66
CA PHE A 108 22.21 7.91 16.67
C PHE A 108 23.01 6.68 17.12
N PRO A 109 22.86 6.26 18.39
CA PRO A 109 23.36 4.96 18.85
C PRO A 109 22.47 3.81 18.32
N GLU A 110 23.00 2.60 18.24
CA GLU A 110 22.16 1.41 18.05
C GLU A 110 21.34 1.11 19.32
N PRO A 111 20.10 0.58 19.21
CA PRO A 111 19.37 0.16 18.00
C PRO A 111 18.61 1.28 17.28
N VAL A 112 18.71 2.53 17.76
CA VAL A 112 17.97 3.70 17.25
C VAL A 112 18.44 4.06 15.83
N ALA A 113 19.74 3.97 15.56
CA ALA A 113 20.30 4.14 14.23
C ALA A 113 19.69 3.17 13.21
N GLY A 114 19.76 1.86 13.49
CA GLY A 114 19.15 0.84 12.63
C GLY A 114 17.66 1.06 12.42
N PHE A 115 16.91 1.42 13.47
CA PHE A 115 15.49 1.75 13.35
C PHE A 115 15.25 2.96 12.42
N SER A 116 16.02 4.04 12.57
CA SER A 116 15.91 5.24 11.73
C SER A 116 16.22 4.97 10.25
N GLN A 117 17.25 4.16 9.97
CA GLN A 117 17.55 3.70 8.62
C GLN A 117 16.42 2.84 8.07
N GLY A 118 15.89 1.95 8.93
CA GLY A 118 14.79 1.05 8.61
C GLY A 118 13.58 1.79 8.08
N ILE A 119 13.07 2.73 8.89
CA ILE A 119 11.87 3.47 8.55
C ILE A 119 12.05 4.38 7.33
N ILE A 120 13.26 4.91 7.05
CA ILE A 120 13.49 5.82 5.92
C ILE A 120 13.88 5.09 4.63
N LEU A 121 14.97 4.33 4.67
CA LEU A 121 15.60 3.75 3.47
C LEU A 121 14.91 2.45 3.06
N GLY A 122 14.28 1.77 4.01
CA GLY A 122 13.69 0.46 3.84
C GLY A 122 14.71 -0.60 3.44
N GLY A 123 14.37 -1.86 3.68
CA GLY A 123 15.07 -2.96 3.02
C GLY A 123 15.90 -3.84 3.94
N LYS A 124 16.44 -4.87 3.29
CA LYS A 124 16.98 -6.09 3.89
C LYS A 124 18.45 -5.96 4.32
N ASP A 125 19.12 -4.88 3.90
CA ASP A 125 20.57 -4.68 4.08
C ASP A 125 20.92 -3.97 5.38
N ILE A 126 19.92 -3.61 6.19
CA ILE A 126 20.11 -2.97 7.48
C ILE A 126 20.41 -4.05 8.50
N LYS A 127 21.61 -3.99 9.08
CA LYS A 127 22.07 -4.94 10.10
C LYS A 127 21.42 -4.61 11.44
N PHE A 128 20.18 -5.03 11.62
CA PHE A 128 19.58 -5.06 12.95
C PHE A 128 20.30 -6.07 13.84
N SER A 129 20.39 -5.78 15.14
CA SER A 129 20.68 -6.83 16.11
C SER A 129 19.61 -7.93 15.99
N LYS A 130 20.00 -9.19 16.20
CA LYS A 130 19.06 -10.32 16.05
C LYS A 130 17.90 -10.17 17.03
N GLU A 131 18.20 -9.63 18.20
CA GLU A 131 17.30 -9.36 19.32
C GLU A 131 16.23 -8.33 18.90
N PHE A 132 16.65 -7.20 18.33
CA PHE A 132 15.72 -6.15 17.91
C PHE A 132 14.86 -6.60 16.72
N TRP A 133 15.44 -7.32 15.76
CA TRP A 133 14.67 -7.91 14.66
C TRP A 133 13.60 -8.90 15.15
N GLN A 134 13.93 -9.68 16.17
CA GLN A 134 12.96 -10.58 16.80
C GLN A 134 11.88 -9.81 17.57
N ALA A 135 12.23 -8.75 18.29
CA ALA A 135 11.27 -7.87 18.96
C ALA A 135 10.27 -7.25 17.97
N LEU A 136 10.73 -6.81 16.81
CA LEU A 136 9.90 -6.28 15.72
C LEU A 136 8.91 -7.32 15.16
N LYS A 137 9.35 -8.59 15.03
CA LYS A 137 8.49 -9.70 14.60
C LYS A 137 7.44 -10.03 15.66
N ILE A 138 7.86 -10.18 16.92
CA ILE A 138 6.99 -10.53 18.05
C ILE A 138 5.89 -9.48 18.23
N THR A 139 6.23 -8.20 18.08
CA THR A 139 5.26 -7.10 18.21
C THR A 139 4.50 -6.80 16.91
N SER A 140 4.73 -7.55 15.83
CA SER A 140 4.17 -7.28 14.50
C SER A 140 4.39 -5.84 14.02
N THR A 141 5.53 -5.24 14.38
CA THR A 141 5.93 -3.87 13.99
C THR A 141 6.99 -3.85 12.89
N ALA A 142 7.44 -5.01 12.41
CA ALA A 142 8.38 -5.11 11.29
C ALA A 142 7.91 -4.38 10.01
N HIS A 143 6.60 -4.25 9.81
CA HIS A 143 6.02 -3.49 8.69
C HIS A 143 6.20 -1.97 8.80
N LEU A 144 6.59 -1.44 9.97
CA LEU A 144 6.95 -0.03 10.13
C LEU A 144 8.30 0.28 9.46
N ILE A 145 9.22 -0.71 9.48
CA ILE A 145 10.56 -0.65 8.89
C ILE A 145 10.54 -1.02 7.42
N ALA A 146 9.66 -1.93 7.02
CA ALA A 146 9.40 -2.15 5.61
C ALA A 146 8.62 -0.94 5.08
N VAL A 147 9.34 0.09 4.63
CA VAL A 147 8.85 1.31 3.96
C VAL A 147 7.38 1.18 3.58
N SER A 148 6.50 1.61 4.50
CA SER A 148 5.08 1.39 4.33
C SER A 148 4.56 2.46 3.36
N GLY A 149 3.65 2.08 2.46
CA GLY A 149 3.11 3.05 1.49
C GLY A 149 2.41 4.24 2.16
N TYR A 150 1.94 4.08 3.40
CA TYR A 150 1.37 5.14 4.23
C TYR A 150 2.42 6.16 4.65
N ASN A 151 3.59 5.67 5.11
CA ASN A 151 4.70 6.54 5.50
C ASN A 151 5.18 7.40 4.33
N ILE A 152 5.20 6.82 3.13
CA ILE A 152 5.61 7.51 1.90
C ILE A 152 4.59 8.53 1.46
N THR A 153 3.30 8.19 1.35
CA THR A 153 2.26 9.15 0.94
C THR A 153 2.18 10.34 1.89
N LEU A 154 2.44 10.10 3.17
CA LEU A 154 2.40 11.15 4.17
C LEU A 154 3.63 12.07 4.06
N ILE A 155 4.84 11.52 3.93
CA ILE A 155 6.05 12.31 3.67
C ILE A 155 5.93 13.08 2.37
N SER A 156 5.53 12.44 1.28
CA SER A 156 5.36 13.09 -0.02
C SER A 156 4.33 14.21 0.06
N ARG A 157 3.26 14.06 0.85
CA ARG A 157 2.27 15.11 1.09
C ARG A 157 2.85 16.28 1.87
N TYR A 158 3.64 16.05 2.91
CA TYR A 158 4.27 17.13 3.68
C TYR A 158 5.37 17.85 2.90
N ILE A 159 6.25 17.10 2.22
CA ILE A 159 7.25 17.66 1.31
C ILE A 159 6.54 18.46 0.21
N SER A 160 5.51 17.91 -0.42
CA SER A 160 4.73 18.65 -1.43
C SER A 160 4.12 19.92 -0.84
N ARG A 161 3.54 19.89 0.35
CA ARG A 161 3.01 21.09 1.03
C ARG A 161 4.09 22.12 1.36
N PHE A 162 5.28 21.67 1.73
CA PHE A 162 6.41 22.53 2.00
C PHE A 162 6.95 23.18 0.72
N LEU A 163 7.12 22.41 -0.37
CA LEU A 163 7.48 22.94 -1.68
C LEU A 163 6.42 23.92 -2.21
N VAL A 164 5.14 23.62 -1.97
CA VAL A 164 4.00 24.50 -2.27
C VAL A 164 4.07 25.81 -1.51
N TRP A 165 4.49 25.78 -0.24
CA TRP A 165 4.66 26.98 0.56
C TRP A 165 5.74 27.92 0.00
N ILE A 166 6.74 27.36 -0.69
CA ILE A 166 7.83 28.11 -1.35
C ILE A 166 7.45 28.59 -2.76
N THR A 167 6.54 27.89 -3.47
CA THR A 167 6.17 28.24 -4.86
C THR A 167 4.82 28.96 -4.96
N LEU A 168 4.84 30.21 -5.45
CA LEU A 168 3.66 31.10 -5.55
C LEU A 168 2.61 30.73 -6.61
N HIS A 169 2.89 29.82 -7.57
CA HIS A 169 1.98 29.54 -8.69
C HIS A 169 1.29 28.16 -8.64
N ARG A 170 -0.04 28.18 -8.50
CA ARG A 170 -0.92 27.00 -8.40
C ARG A 170 -0.80 25.94 -9.51
N LYS A 171 -0.27 26.30 -10.69
CA LYS A 171 -0.07 25.36 -11.81
C LYS A 171 1.21 24.53 -11.67
N LEU A 172 2.28 25.11 -11.10
CA LEU A 172 3.58 24.45 -10.92
C LEU A 172 3.56 23.44 -9.76
N ILE A 173 2.71 23.67 -8.77
CA ILE A 173 2.51 22.80 -7.60
C ILE A 173 2.31 21.33 -7.98
N TRP A 174 1.47 21.04 -8.97
CA TRP A 174 1.15 19.66 -9.36
C TRP A 174 2.35 18.95 -10.00
N ILE A 175 3.11 19.69 -10.81
CA ILE A 175 4.30 19.17 -11.50
C ILE A 175 5.38 18.87 -10.48
N PHE A 176 5.67 19.81 -9.58
CA PHE A 176 6.66 19.60 -8.52
C PHE A 176 6.25 18.52 -7.52
N ALA A 177 4.97 18.44 -7.15
CA ALA A 177 4.47 17.37 -6.27
C ALA A 177 4.57 16.00 -6.93
N GLY A 178 4.14 15.87 -8.20
CA GLY A 178 4.24 14.63 -8.96
C GLY A 178 5.70 14.20 -9.18
N PHE A 179 6.56 15.14 -9.56
CA PHE A 179 7.99 14.89 -9.72
C PHE A 179 8.66 14.50 -8.40
N GLY A 180 8.33 15.20 -7.31
CA GLY A 180 8.84 14.88 -5.97
C GLY A 180 8.45 13.49 -5.50
N VAL A 181 7.23 13.04 -5.76
CA VAL A 181 6.79 11.66 -5.48
C VAL A 181 7.63 10.65 -6.26
N ILE A 182 7.87 10.87 -7.56
CA ILE A 182 8.66 9.97 -8.41
C ILE A 182 10.10 9.88 -7.91
N VAL A 183 10.74 11.03 -7.71
CA VAL A 183 12.12 11.10 -7.19
C VAL A 183 12.23 10.40 -5.85
N PHE A 184 11.25 10.59 -4.96
CA PHE A 184 11.24 9.94 -3.66
C PHE A 184 11.06 8.41 -3.74
N VAL A 185 10.14 7.92 -4.58
CA VAL A 185 9.97 6.46 -4.78
C VAL A 185 11.26 5.83 -5.30
N ILE A 186 11.95 6.50 -6.23
CA ILE A 186 13.24 6.06 -6.76
C ILE A 186 14.32 6.10 -5.67
N PHE A 187 14.38 7.19 -4.89
CA PHE A 187 15.35 7.37 -3.81
C PHE A 187 15.27 6.26 -2.75
N VAL A 188 14.06 5.84 -2.39
CA VAL A 188 13.84 4.78 -1.39
C VAL A 188 14.11 3.37 -1.99
N GLY A 189 14.47 3.27 -3.27
CA GLY A 189 14.76 2.00 -3.95
C GLY A 189 13.53 1.30 -4.50
N ALA A 190 12.43 2.03 -4.70
CA ALA A 190 11.19 1.58 -5.33
C ALA A 190 10.62 0.24 -4.82
N PRO A 191 10.50 0.00 -3.49
CA PRO A 191 9.78 -1.19 -3.01
C PRO A 191 8.31 -1.14 -3.48
N ALA A 192 7.67 -2.29 -3.68
CA ALA A 192 6.31 -2.34 -4.24
C ALA A 192 5.28 -1.50 -3.46
N SER A 193 5.41 -1.42 -2.13
CA SER A 193 4.61 -0.55 -1.27
C SER A 193 4.77 0.93 -1.61
N ALA A 194 5.98 1.37 -1.96
CA ALA A 194 6.32 2.72 -2.39
C ALA A 194 5.80 3.03 -3.77
N VAL A 195 6.02 2.13 -4.72
CA VAL A 195 5.52 2.27 -6.10
C VAL A 195 4.01 2.42 -6.09
N ARG A 196 3.29 1.57 -5.34
CA ARG A 196 1.84 1.70 -5.17
C ARG A 196 1.43 3.04 -4.56
N ALA A 197 2.10 3.47 -3.49
CA ALA A 197 1.82 4.75 -2.85
C ALA A 197 2.04 5.93 -3.80
N GLY A 198 3.11 5.86 -4.61
CA GLY A 198 3.41 6.84 -5.65
C GLY A 198 2.34 6.88 -6.73
N VAL A 199 1.94 5.72 -7.27
CA VAL A 199 0.85 5.60 -8.25
C VAL A 199 -0.45 6.19 -7.70
N LEU A 200 -0.87 5.80 -6.48
CA LEU A 200 -2.06 6.35 -5.84
C LEU A 200 -1.98 7.87 -5.65
N SER A 201 -0.82 8.38 -5.25
CA SER A 201 -0.60 9.81 -5.04
C SER A 201 -0.71 10.58 -6.35
N ILE A 202 -0.05 10.09 -7.40
CA ILE A 202 -0.10 10.70 -8.75
C ILE A 202 -1.52 10.67 -9.30
N LEU A 203 -2.24 9.54 -9.18
CA LEU A 203 -3.64 9.45 -9.59
C LEU A 203 -4.53 10.45 -8.86
N MET A 204 -4.30 10.65 -7.56
CA MET A 204 -5.07 11.59 -6.76
C MET A 204 -4.74 13.04 -7.13
N LEU A 205 -3.47 13.34 -7.44
CA LEU A 205 -3.06 14.65 -7.99
C LEU A 205 -3.74 14.92 -9.34
N ILE A 206 -3.79 13.92 -10.21
CA ILE A 206 -4.49 14.00 -11.51
C ILE A 206 -6.00 14.22 -11.29
N ALA A 207 -6.64 13.47 -10.40
CA ALA A 207 -8.07 13.60 -10.10
C ALA A 207 -8.42 15.02 -9.61
N GLN A 208 -7.62 15.56 -8.68
CA GLN A 208 -7.78 16.93 -8.19
C GLN A 208 -7.60 17.97 -9.30
N ARG A 209 -6.64 17.75 -10.22
CA ARG A 209 -6.44 18.63 -11.38
C ARG A 209 -7.65 18.69 -12.30
N PHE A 210 -8.38 17.59 -12.45
CA PHE A 210 -9.60 17.50 -13.23
C PHE A 210 -10.88 17.83 -12.43
N GLY A 211 -10.76 18.26 -11.17
CA GLY A 211 -11.88 18.66 -10.32
C GLY A 211 -12.79 17.49 -9.92
N ARG A 212 -12.27 16.27 -9.86
CA ARG A 212 -13.03 15.07 -9.49
C ARG A 212 -12.63 14.56 -8.11
N GLU A 213 -13.61 14.11 -7.34
CA GLU A 213 -13.36 13.23 -6.20
C GLU A 213 -12.86 11.89 -6.73
N GLY A 214 -11.59 11.57 -6.46
CA GLY A 214 -11.01 10.30 -6.88
C GLY A 214 -11.67 9.15 -6.14
N ASN A 215 -12.17 8.14 -6.87
CA ASN A 215 -12.69 6.93 -6.23
C ASN A 215 -11.51 6.05 -5.78
N PRO A 216 -11.26 5.88 -4.47
CA PRO A 216 -10.10 5.17 -3.97
C PRO A 216 -10.10 3.69 -4.36
N LYS A 217 -11.27 3.07 -4.58
CA LYS A 217 -11.39 1.68 -5.03
C LYS A 217 -10.86 1.51 -6.45
N ILE A 218 -11.19 2.44 -7.33
CA ILE A 218 -10.72 2.45 -8.73
C ILE A 218 -9.21 2.72 -8.75
N ALA A 219 -8.74 3.66 -7.95
CA ALA A 219 -7.32 3.97 -7.85
C ALA A 219 -6.50 2.76 -7.34
N LEU A 220 -7.01 2.03 -6.34
CA LEU A 220 -6.37 0.80 -5.85
C LEU A 220 -6.36 -0.30 -6.90
N THR A 221 -7.49 -0.52 -7.59
CA THR A 221 -7.59 -1.54 -8.65
C THR A 221 -6.69 -1.19 -9.83
N PHE A 222 -6.61 0.09 -10.20
CA PHE A 222 -5.72 0.57 -11.24
C PHE A 222 -4.25 0.37 -10.84
N ALA A 223 -3.87 0.72 -9.61
CA ALA A 223 -2.52 0.53 -9.12
C ALA A 223 -2.10 -0.94 -9.15
N LEU A 224 -3.00 -1.86 -8.75
CA LEU A 224 -2.73 -3.30 -8.82
C LEU A 224 -2.56 -3.75 -10.27
N ALA A 225 -3.48 -3.37 -11.16
CA ALA A 225 -3.40 -3.72 -12.59
C ALA A 225 -2.12 -3.19 -13.24
N LEU A 226 -1.74 -1.95 -12.95
CA LEU A 226 -0.54 -1.31 -13.48
C LEU A 226 0.73 -2.03 -13.00
N MET A 227 0.83 -2.31 -11.69
CA MET A 227 1.99 -3.03 -11.15
C MET A 227 2.08 -4.46 -11.71
N SER A 228 0.94 -5.16 -11.81
CA SER A 228 0.86 -6.49 -12.43
C SER A 228 1.22 -6.48 -13.93
N PHE A 229 0.95 -5.38 -14.61
CA PHE A 229 1.26 -5.20 -16.02
C PHE A 229 2.77 -5.04 -16.27
N PHE A 230 3.50 -4.46 -15.30
CA PHE A 230 4.95 -4.33 -15.33
C PHE A 230 5.71 -5.51 -14.73
N ASP A 231 5.06 -6.30 -13.87
CA ASP A 231 5.55 -7.60 -13.38
C ASP A 231 4.36 -8.51 -12.97
N PRO A 232 3.94 -9.45 -13.81
CA PRO A 232 2.89 -10.42 -13.53
C PRO A 232 3.26 -11.26 -12.33
N LEU A 233 4.53 -11.67 -12.24
CA LEU A 233 5.01 -12.52 -11.16
C LEU A 233 5.01 -11.80 -9.81
N ALA A 234 4.93 -10.47 -9.78
CA ALA A 234 4.81 -9.70 -8.55
C ALA A 234 3.62 -10.15 -7.69
N LEU A 235 2.49 -10.56 -8.30
CA LEU A 235 1.33 -11.06 -7.53
C LEU A 235 1.64 -12.32 -6.72
N LYS A 236 2.58 -13.14 -7.20
CA LYS A 236 2.96 -14.41 -6.58
C LYS A 236 4.17 -14.26 -5.66
N ASN A 237 5.19 -13.55 -6.14
CA ASN A 237 6.51 -13.52 -5.53
C ASN A 237 6.69 -12.36 -4.55
N ASP A 238 5.94 -11.27 -4.70
CA ASP A 238 6.07 -10.10 -3.83
C ASP A 238 5.07 -10.15 -2.67
N LEU A 239 5.55 -10.62 -1.52
CA LEU A 239 4.80 -10.61 -0.27
C LEU A 239 4.45 -9.19 0.19
N GLY A 240 5.32 -8.22 -0.07
CA GLY A 240 5.08 -6.81 0.26
C GLY A 240 3.87 -6.29 -0.51
N LEU A 241 3.79 -6.57 -1.80
CA LEU A 241 2.63 -6.27 -2.63
C LEU A 241 1.36 -6.93 -2.05
N GLN A 242 1.39 -8.25 -1.81
CA GLN A 242 0.23 -8.99 -1.29
C GLN A 242 -0.31 -8.39 0.02
N LEU A 243 0.55 -8.25 1.03
CA LEU A 243 0.18 -7.73 2.35
C LEU A 243 -0.36 -6.30 2.24
N SER A 244 0.26 -5.47 1.41
CA SER A 244 -0.14 -4.07 1.29
C SER A 244 -1.48 -3.89 0.58
N PHE A 245 -1.73 -4.60 -0.52
CA PHE A 245 -3.03 -4.56 -1.20
C PHE A 245 -4.14 -5.18 -0.35
N LEU A 246 -3.85 -6.25 0.39
CA LEU A 246 -4.80 -6.83 1.35
C LEU A 246 -5.15 -5.83 2.46
N ALA A 247 -4.18 -5.13 3.04
CA ALA A 247 -4.43 -4.10 4.04
C ALA A 247 -5.37 -3.00 3.50
N SER A 248 -5.06 -2.48 2.30
CA SER A 248 -5.90 -1.47 1.64
C SER A 248 -7.30 -1.99 1.32
N PHE A 249 -7.43 -3.25 0.91
CA PHE A 249 -8.72 -3.88 0.69
C PHE A 249 -9.53 -3.99 1.99
N GLY A 250 -8.89 -4.37 3.09
CA GLY A 250 -9.49 -4.36 4.42
C GLY A 250 -10.04 -2.99 4.78
N ILE A 251 -9.25 -1.93 4.61
CA ILE A 251 -9.68 -0.55 4.90
C ILE A 251 -10.90 -0.15 4.07
N PHE A 252 -10.90 -0.38 2.75
CA PHE A 252 -11.98 0.11 1.88
C PHE A 252 -13.25 -0.76 1.87
N TYR A 253 -13.18 -2.04 2.23
CA TYR A 253 -14.31 -2.97 2.14
C TYR A 253 -14.73 -3.55 3.50
N VAL A 254 -13.78 -3.86 4.38
CA VAL A 254 -14.08 -4.42 5.70
C VAL A 254 -14.42 -3.30 6.70
N ALA A 255 -13.69 -2.17 6.71
CA ALA A 255 -13.92 -1.11 7.68
C ALA A 255 -15.34 -0.52 7.64
N PRO A 256 -15.92 -0.18 6.47
CA PRO A 256 -17.31 0.28 6.41
C PRO A 256 -18.32 -0.77 6.89
N SER A 257 -17.99 -2.06 6.71
CA SER A 257 -18.85 -3.17 7.15
C SER A 257 -18.76 -3.35 8.68
N LEU A 258 -17.57 -3.24 9.25
CA LEU A 258 -17.32 -3.37 10.68
C LEU A 258 -17.92 -2.21 11.48
N THR A 259 -17.77 -0.97 11.01
CA THR A 259 -18.40 0.20 11.63
C THR A 259 -19.93 0.07 11.69
N ARG A 260 -20.55 -0.47 10.64
CA ARG A 260 -22.01 -0.71 10.58
C ARG A 260 -22.45 -1.81 11.54
N TRP A 261 -21.66 -2.88 11.66
CA TRP A 261 -21.95 -3.96 12.59
C TRP A 261 -21.88 -3.50 14.05
N ALA A 262 -20.88 -2.66 14.38
CA ALA A 262 -20.67 -2.17 15.75
C ALA A 262 -21.68 -1.11 16.20
N SER A 263 -22.34 -0.40 15.27
CA SER A 263 -23.39 0.59 15.61
C SER A 263 -24.62 0.44 14.70
N PRO A 264 -25.49 -0.56 14.95
CA PRO A 264 -26.69 -0.80 14.15
C PRO A 264 -27.73 0.33 14.24
N THR A 265 -27.65 1.16 15.28
CA THR A 265 -28.67 2.15 15.67
C THR A 265 -28.38 3.58 15.18
N ARG A 266 -27.17 3.89 14.67
CA ARG A 266 -26.89 5.19 14.01
C ARG A 266 -27.31 5.13 12.54
N ARG A 267 -28.62 5.19 12.33
CA ARG A 267 -29.28 5.07 11.02
C ARG A 267 -29.43 6.39 10.25
N HIS A 268 -29.01 7.53 10.78
CA HIS A 268 -29.18 8.81 10.10
C HIS A 268 -27.84 9.48 9.75
N ASP A 269 -27.68 9.75 8.45
CA ASP A 269 -26.81 10.76 7.84
C ASP A 269 -25.30 10.57 8.02
N LEU A 270 -24.79 9.54 7.34
CA LEU A 270 -23.36 9.24 7.18
C LEU A 270 -22.55 10.39 6.54
N ASP A 271 -23.19 11.35 5.89
CA ASP A 271 -22.50 12.46 5.21
C ASP A 271 -22.18 13.64 6.14
N THR A 272 -22.86 13.77 7.29
CA THR A 272 -22.70 14.93 8.19
C THR A 272 -21.98 14.57 9.51
N GLU A 273 -22.11 13.33 10.00
CA GLU A 273 -21.44 12.86 11.23
C GLU A 273 -20.02 12.28 11.02
N GLN A 274 -19.51 12.23 9.79
CA GLN A 274 -18.18 11.69 9.47
C GLN A 274 -17.04 12.47 10.17
N LYS A 275 -17.30 13.68 10.65
CA LYS A 275 -16.35 14.52 11.41
C LYS A 275 -16.26 14.23 12.91
N GLN A 276 -17.26 13.62 13.55
CA GLN A 276 -17.34 13.61 15.03
C GLN A 276 -16.71 12.41 15.73
N ASN A 277 -16.24 11.37 15.02
CA ASN A 277 -15.52 10.27 15.69
C ASN A 277 -14.33 9.73 14.87
N SER A 278 -13.42 10.65 14.50
CA SER A 278 -12.16 10.36 13.78
C SER A 278 -11.34 9.23 14.41
N PHE A 279 -11.39 9.13 15.75
CA PHE A 279 -10.70 8.10 16.49
C PHE A 279 -11.28 6.70 16.28
N ALA A 280 -12.60 6.54 16.44
CA ALA A 280 -13.27 5.25 16.22
C ALA A 280 -13.08 4.75 14.77
N GLN A 281 -13.15 5.65 13.78
CA GLN A 281 -12.89 5.32 12.38
C GLN A 281 -11.47 4.77 12.18
N THR A 282 -10.45 5.44 12.74
CA THR A 282 -9.06 5.00 12.64
C THR A 282 -8.86 3.61 13.26
N VAL A 283 -9.52 3.32 14.39
CA VAL A 283 -9.49 2.00 15.03
C VAL A 283 -10.13 0.94 14.12
N PHE A 284 -11.31 1.20 13.56
CA PHE A 284 -11.97 0.25 12.66
C PHE A 284 -11.18 0.01 11.38
N GLU A 285 -10.56 1.04 10.80
CA GLU A 285 -9.66 0.91 9.64
C GLU A 285 -8.45 0.02 9.97
N THR A 286 -7.83 0.23 11.14
CA THR A 286 -6.67 -0.54 11.59
C THR A 286 -7.03 -2.02 11.83
N LEU A 287 -8.13 -2.28 12.54
CA LEU A 287 -8.64 -3.63 12.76
C LEU A 287 -8.98 -4.33 11.44
N SER A 288 -9.59 -3.60 10.52
CA SER A 288 -9.97 -4.14 9.21
C SER A 288 -8.76 -4.51 8.35
N ALA A 289 -7.72 -3.69 8.37
CA ALA A 289 -6.45 -4.03 7.75
C ALA A 289 -5.84 -5.30 8.36
N GLN A 290 -5.83 -5.41 9.70
CA GLN A 290 -5.29 -6.56 10.41
C GLN A 290 -6.07 -7.84 10.10
N ILE A 291 -7.41 -7.81 10.13
CA ILE A 291 -8.27 -8.96 9.80
C ILE A 291 -7.96 -9.49 8.40
N MET A 292 -7.72 -8.60 7.42
CA MET A 292 -7.47 -9.00 6.04
C MET A 292 -6.06 -9.58 5.83
N VAL A 293 -5.08 -9.12 6.60
CA VAL A 293 -3.66 -9.47 6.44
C VAL A 293 -3.25 -10.66 7.31
N LEU A 294 -3.90 -10.85 8.46
CA LEU A 294 -3.53 -11.86 9.46
C LEU A 294 -3.48 -13.30 8.91
N PRO A 295 -4.47 -13.79 8.13
CA PRO A 295 -4.42 -15.15 7.58
C PRO A 295 -3.17 -15.39 6.72
N LEU A 296 -2.78 -14.41 5.91
CA LEU A 296 -1.58 -14.50 5.07
C LEU A 296 -0.29 -14.45 5.91
N ILE A 297 -0.26 -13.64 6.97
CA ILE A 297 0.88 -13.61 7.91
C ILE A 297 1.05 -14.98 8.58
N LEU A 298 -0.02 -15.59 9.05
CA LEU A 298 0.03 -16.92 9.69
C LEU A 298 0.43 -18.01 8.69
N TYR A 299 -0.04 -17.93 7.44
CA TYR A 299 0.37 -18.85 6.38
C TYR A 299 1.86 -18.73 6.01
N LYS A 300 2.39 -17.50 5.93
CA LYS A 300 3.77 -17.25 5.45
C LYS A 300 4.82 -17.25 6.55
N PHE A 301 4.50 -16.70 7.71
CA PHE A 301 5.45 -16.46 8.79
C PHE A 301 5.18 -17.32 10.04
N GLY A 302 3.97 -17.85 10.22
CA GLY A 302 3.64 -18.70 11.36
C GLY A 302 3.68 -18.00 12.73
N THR A 303 3.56 -16.67 12.73
CA THR A 303 3.66 -15.84 13.94
C THR A 303 2.35 -15.10 14.20
N LEU A 304 1.78 -15.29 15.39
CA LEU A 304 0.65 -14.53 15.90
C LEU A 304 1.13 -13.58 16.99
N SER A 305 1.01 -12.27 16.77
CA SER A 305 1.29 -11.27 17.80
C SER A 305 0.02 -10.94 18.58
N LEU A 306 0.05 -11.17 19.90
CA LEU A 306 -1.05 -10.80 20.79
C LEU A 306 -0.96 -9.32 21.20
N VAL A 307 0.26 -8.81 21.32
CA VAL A 307 0.54 -7.42 21.70
C VAL A 307 0.54 -6.47 20.51
N GLY A 308 0.55 -7.00 19.28
CA GLY A 308 0.76 -6.21 18.07
C GLY A 308 -0.31 -5.17 17.82
N ILE A 309 -1.56 -5.41 18.20
CA ILE A 309 -2.63 -4.40 18.07
C ILE A 309 -2.34 -3.19 18.96
N LEU A 310 -2.00 -3.43 20.23
CA LEU A 310 -1.70 -2.38 21.20
C LEU A 310 -0.40 -1.64 20.83
N ALA A 311 0.64 -2.37 20.45
CA ALA A 311 1.89 -1.79 20.00
C ALA A 311 1.67 -0.86 18.79
N ASN A 312 0.93 -1.31 17.76
CA ASN A 312 0.66 -0.50 16.58
C ASN A 312 -0.25 0.70 16.88
N PHE A 313 -1.25 0.53 17.75
CA PHE A 313 -2.12 1.62 18.17
C PHE A 313 -1.33 2.75 18.84
N ILE A 314 -0.33 2.41 19.66
CA ILE A 314 0.56 3.39 20.30
C ILE A 314 1.56 3.98 19.31
N LEU A 315 2.16 3.17 18.44
CA LEU A 315 3.29 3.57 17.61
C LEU A 315 2.89 4.29 16.31
N VAL A 316 1.93 3.74 15.56
CA VAL A 316 1.57 4.22 14.21
C VAL A 316 1.23 5.73 14.17
N PRO A 317 0.50 6.32 15.14
CA PRO A 317 0.20 7.75 15.12
C PRO A 317 1.42 8.67 15.15
N TRP A 318 2.58 8.18 15.61
CA TRP A 318 3.80 8.97 15.79
C TRP A 318 4.87 8.67 14.75
N ILE A 319 4.65 7.69 13.85
CA ILE A 319 5.68 7.20 12.93
C ILE A 319 6.18 8.30 12.00
N TRP A 320 5.29 9.21 11.62
CA TRP A 320 5.60 10.31 10.71
C TRP A 320 6.51 11.36 11.34
N LEU A 321 6.42 11.57 12.66
CA LEU A 321 7.35 12.44 13.41
C LEU A 321 8.73 11.82 13.41
N ALA A 322 8.81 10.54 13.81
CA ALA A 322 10.07 9.80 13.84
C ALA A 322 10.74 9.79 12.46
N MET A 323 9.99 9.49 11.39
CA MET A 323 10.51 9.48 10.03
C MET A 323 10.88 10.86 9.51
N GLY A 324 10.02 11.87 9.70
CA GLY A 324 10.25 13.21 9.20
C GLY A 324 11.50 13.84 9.83
N PHE A 325 11.57 13.83 11.16
CA PHE A 325 12.72 14.37 11.89
C PHE A 325 14.01 13.62 11.54
N SER A 326 13.96 12.28 11.48
CA SER A 326 15.12 11.48 11.07
C SER A 326 15.56 11.81 9.64
N PHE A 327 14.62 11.98 8.71
CA PHE A 327 14.91 12.31 7.32
C PHE A 327 15.64 13.66 7.21
N PHE A 328 15.09 14.69 7.84
CA PHE A 328 15.70 16.02 7.86
C PHE A 328 17.03 16.04 8.61
N SER A 329 17.17 15.27 9.70
CA SER A 329 18.44 15.17 10.42
C SER A 329 19.53 14.54 9.56
N GLY A 330 19.24 13.46 8.84
CA GLY A 330 20.18 12.82 7.92
C GLY A 330 20.56 13.72 6.75
N LEU A 331 19.59 14.43 6.17
CA LEU A 331 19.87 15.38 5.08
C LEU A 331 20.72 16.56 5.56
N ALA A 332 20.36 17.14 6.71
CA ALA A 332 21.13 18.22 7.31
C ALA A 332 22.52 17.77 7.72
N MET A 333 22.70 16.52 8.17
CA MET A 333 24.01 15.97 8.51
C MET A 333 24.94 15.88 7.31
N ILE A 334 24.42 15.54 6.12
CA ILE A 334 25.21 15.51 4.87
C ILE A 334 25.63 16.92 4.45
N VAL A 335 24.73 17.91 4.57
CA VAL A 335 24.97 19.28 4.08
C VAL A 335 25.78 20.12 5.08
N PHE A 336 25.42 20.05 6.36
CA PHE A 336 26.01 20.81 7.45
C PHE A 336 25.85 20.09 8.79
N GLU A 337 26.88 19.33 9.16
CA GLU A 337 26.90 18.45 10.34
C GLU A 337 26.33 19.08 11.64
N PRO A 338 26.67 20.32 12.04
CA PRO A 338 26.13 20.89 13.28
C PRO A 338 24.60 20.99 13.28
N LEU A 339 23.99 21.35 12.15
CA LEU A 339 22.53 21.39 12.01
C LEU A 339 21.94 19.99 12.04
N GLY A 340 22.61 19.01 11.41
CA GLY A 340 22.25 17.60 11.52
C GLY A 340 22.17 17.12 12.96
N ARG A 341 23.17 17.44 13.78
CA ARG A 341 23.19 17.08 15.22
C ARG A 341 22.07 17.76 16.02
N VAL A 342 21.80 19.05 15.76
CA VAL A 342 20.70 19.77 16.43
C VAL A 342 19.34 19.16 16.10
N ILE A 343 19.06 18.89 14.82
CA ILE A 343 17.80 18.25 14.42
C ILE A 343 17.75 16.80 14.93
N GLY A 344 18.88 16.09 14.90
CA GLY A 344 19.04 14.75 15.44
C GLY A 344 18.71 14.67 16.94
N PHE A 345 19.12 15.67 17.72
CA PHE A 345 18.76 15.76 19.15
C PHE A 345 17.24 15.76 19.37
N PHE A 346 16.47 16.47 18.54
CA PHE A 346 15.00 16.44 18.59
C PHE A 346 14.39 15.16 18.00
N SER A 347 15.10 14.48 17.08
CA SER A 347 14.67 13.23 16.45
C SER A 347 14.78 12.04 17.42
N TYR A 348 15.85 12.03 18.23
CA TYR A 348 16.20 10.95 19.13
C TYR A 348 15.08 10.52 20.11
N PRO A 349 14.38 11.42 20.84
CA PRO A 349 13.33 10.99 21.77
C PRO A 349 12.18 10.25 21.07
N PHE A 350 11.81 10.64 19.85
CA PHE A 350 10.79 9.93 19.08
C PHE A 350 11.28 8.55 18.69
N LEU A 351 12.48 8.43 18.10
CA LEU A 351 12.99 7.11 17.70
C LEU A 351 13.20 6.18 18.92
N ASN A 352 13.74 6.72 20.01
CA ASN A 352 13.96 5.97 21.24
C ASN A 352 12.63 5.54 21.89
N PHE A 353 11.58 6.36 21.79
CA PHE A 353 10.23 5.96 22.19
C PHE A 353 9.76 4.71 21.42
N PHE A 354 9.96 4.68 20.10
CA PHE A 354 9.62 3.51 19.29
C PHE A 354 10.37 2.26 19.75
N VAL A 355 11.70 2.35 19.85
CA VAL A 355 12.56 1.24 20.29
C VAL A 355 12.10 0.71 21.64
N LYS A 356 11.93 1.59 22.64
CA LYS A 356 11.53 1.19 24.00
C LYS A 356 10.16 0.54 24.04
N VAL A 357 9.19 1.06 23.29
CA VAL A 357 7.85 0.47 23.23
C VAL A 357 7.90 -0.91 22.57
N ILE A 358 8.67 -1.08 21.49
CA ILE A 358 8.85 -2.37 20.81
C ILE A 358 9.50 -3.39 21.76
N GLU A 359 10.58 -3.00 22.45
CA GLU A 359 11.28 -3.87 23.40
C GLU A 359 10.39 -4.22 24.60
N PHE A 360 9.66 -3.24 25.14
CA PHE A 360 8.73 -3.45 26.25
C PHE A 360 7.65 -4.48 25.89
N PHE A 361 6.97 -4.31 24.75
CA PHE A 361 5.94 -5.26 24.33
C PHE A 361 6.52 -6.62 23.95
N ALA A 362 7.74 -6.67 23.41
CA ALA A 362 8.41 -7.93 23.09
C ALA A 362 8.81 -8.73 24.32
N GLY A 363 9.12 -8.05 25.44
CA GLY A 363 9.47 -8.67 26.72
C GLY A 363 8.29 -9.25 27.51
N LEU A 364 7.05 -8.99 27.09
CA LEU A 364 5.88 -9.53 27.78
C LEU A 364 5.75 -11.05 27.59
N PRO A 365 5.32 -11.80 28.62
CA PRO A 365 5.04 -13.23 28.47
C PRO A 365 3.96 -13.43 27.41
N MET A 366 4.16 -14.40 26.52
CA MET A 366 3.27 -14.69 25.38
C MET A 366 3.08 -13.53 24.38
N ALA A 367 4.00 -12.56 24.32
CA ALA A 367 3.89 -11.43 23.38
C ALA A 367 3.68 -11.88 21.91
N GLY A 368 4.32 -12.98 21.51
CA GLY A 368 4.12 -13.61 20.22
C GLY A 368 4.12 -15.12 20.33
N LEU A 369 3.09 -15.75 19.77
CA LEU A 369 3.05 -17.19 19.57
C LEU A 369 3.69 -17.48 18.21
N SER A 370 4.83 -18.18 18.24
CA SER A 370 5.52 -18.65 17.04
C SER A 370 5.22 -20.13 16.79
N GLY A 371 5.25 -20.55 15.52
CA GLY A 371 4.96 -21.93 15.13
C GLY A 371 3.48 -22.22 14.82
N ILE A 372 2.62 -21.19 14.79
CA ILE A 372 1.22 -21.34 14.39
C ILE A 372 1.12 -21.20 12.87
N TYR A 373 1.38 -22.29 12.16
CA TYR A 373 1.21 -22.35 10.71
C TYR A 373 -0.23 -22.74 10.36
N ILE A 374 -0.83 -21.99 9.45
CA ILE A 374 -2.16 -22.27 8.91
C ILE A 374 -2.03 -23.09 7.63
N SER A 375 -2.85 -24.13 7.45
CA SER A 375 -2.89 -24.91 6.21
C SER A 375 -3.53 -24.11 5.07
N PRO A 376 -3.23 -24.39 3.78
CA PRO A 376 -3.88 -23.72 2.65
C PRO A 376 -5.41 -23.81 2.66
N LEU A 377 -5.95 -24.91 3.20
CA LEU A 377 -7.39 -25.09 3.38
C LEU A 377 -7.95 -24.07 4.39
N LEU A 378 -7.33 -23.98 5.57
CA LEU A 378 -7.78 -23.05 6.61
C LEU A 378 -7.59 -21.58 6.18
N LEU A 379 -6.53 -21.26 5.44
CA LEU A 379 -6.37 -19.95 4.79
C LEU A 379 -7.56 -19.60 3.89
N THR A 380 -7.99 -20.56 3.08
CA THR A 380 -9.14 -20.40 2.16
C THR A 380 -10.43 -20.21 2.95
N VAL A 381 -10.64 -20.98 4.02
CA VAL A 381 -11.80 -20.84 4.92
C VAL A 381 -11.82 -19.46 5.59
N CYS A 382 -10.68 -18.94 6.07
CA CYS A 382 -10.59 -17.61 6.64
C CYS A 382 -11.02 -16.53 5.64
N TYR A 383 -10.51 -16.56 4.42
CA TYR A 383 -10.91 -15.58 3.40
C TYR A 383 -12.38 -15.71 3.00
N LEU A 384 -12.89 -16.93 2.82
CA LEU A 384 -14.31 -17.16 2.56
C LEU A 384 -15.20 -16.61 3.70
N GLY A 385 -14.79 -16.78 4.95
CA GLY A 385 -15.47 -16.21 6.11
C GLY A 385 -15.51 -14.68 6.08
N ILE A 386 -14.39 -14.03 5.78
CA ILE A 386 -14.30 -12.56 5.64
C ILE A 386 -15.21 -12.08 4.51
N PHE A 387 -15.17 -12.71 3.33
CA PHE A 387 -16.03 -12.34 2.21
C PHE A 387 -17.51 -12.58 2.50
N TRP A 388 -17.85 -13.66 3.18
CA TRP A 388 -19.22 -13.97 3.60
C TRP A 388 -19.76 -12.91 4.59
N PHE A 389 -18.92 -12.47 5.53
CA PHE A 389 -19.26 -11.39 6.46
C PHE A 389 -19.57 -10.08 5.72
N ILE A 390 -18.71 -9.66 4.79
CA ILE A 390 -18.94 -8.47 3.95
C ILE A 390 -20.25 -8.59 3.17
N TYR A 391 -20.51 -9.76 2.59
CA TYR A 391 -21.73 -10.03 1.81
C TYR A 391 -22.99 -9.95 2.67
N ARG A 392 -22.99 -10.56 3.87
CA ARG A 392 -24.13 -10.52 4.80
C ARG A 392 -24.48 -9.08 5.20
N ILE A 393 -23.49 -8.26 5.53
CA ILE A 393 -23.72 -6.87 5.92
C ILE A 393 -24.27 -6.03 4.76
N HIS A 394 -23.77 -6.23 3.53
CA HIS A 394 -24.32 -5.56 2.35
C HIS A 394 -25.75 -5.99 2.03
N LYS A 395 -26.09 -7.27 2.23
CA LYS A 395 -27.43 -7.80 2.00
C LYS A 395 -28.47 -7.23 2.99
N ILE A 396 -28.08 -6.98 4.24
CA ILE A 396 -28.95 -6.35 5.24
C ILE A 396 -29.32 -4.92 4.81
N LYS A 397 -28.36 -4.14 4.28
CA LYS A 397 -28.61 -2.79 3.75
C LYS A 397 -29.67 -2.78 2.63
N ASN A 398 -29.56 -3.70 1.68
CA ASN A 398 -30.49 -3.76 0.54
C ASN A 398 -31.89 -4.26 0.94
N ARG A 399 -32.06 -4.88 2.12
CA ARG A 399 -33.38 -5.26 2.64
C ARG A 399 -34.06 -4.12 3.39
N ASP A 400 -33.30 -3.25 4.05
CA ASP A 400 -33.81 -2.09 4.79
C ASP A 400 -34.09 -0.87 3.88
N SER A 401 -33.78 -0.98 2.59
CA SER A 401 -34.01 0.06 1.56
C SER A 401 -35.22 -0.20 0.65
N PHE A 402 -36.11 -1.11 1.05
CA PHE A 402 -37.40 -1.39 0.37
C PHE A 402 -38.57 -1.05 1.28
#